data_AF-A0A4Q3Z1U0-F1
#
_entry.id   AF-A0A4Q3Z1U0-F1
#
_cell.length_a   1.000
_cell.length_b   1.000
_cell.length_c   1.000
_cell.angle_alpha   90.00
_cell.angle_beta   90.00
_cell.angle_gamma   90.00
#
_symmetry.space_group_name_H-M   'P 1'
#
loop_
_entity.id
_entity.type
_entity.pdbx_description
1 polymer ?
#
loop_
_entity_poly.entity_id
_entity_poly.type
_entity_poly.pdbx_seq_one_letter_code
_entity_poly.pdbx_strand_id
1 'polypeptide(L)'
;MTLMEKVYDQLHEHSLVETAEEFSRDWCWRSKSWFAVQKNKKGDFSIPVAINCLNAVKVKIAMAHLKRKKLGNLVDSDIRILSEVRSMLEEHLLEQHRIAAVAETETVVAKMLGNQ
;
A
#
# COMPACT_ATOMS: atom_id res chain seq x y z
N MET A 1 -7.98 -2.97 -16.60
CA MET A 1 -8.03 -2.65 -15.16
C MET A 1 -6.77 -1.90 -14.79
N THR A 2 -6.91 -0.71 -14.22
CA THR A 2 -5.77 0.13 -13.80
C THR A 2 -5.11 -0.42 -12.53
N LEU A 3 -3.92 0.07 -12.15
CA LEU A 3 -3.31 -0.31 -10.88
C LEU A 3 -4.18 0.12 -9.69
N MET A 4 -4.76 1.32 -9.76
CA MET A 4 -5.72 1.81 -8.76
C MET A 4 -6.91 0.86 -8.58
N GLU A 5 -7.50 0.37 -9.66
CA GLU A 5 -8.61 -0.59 -9.59
C GLU A 5 -8.16 -1.91 -8.97
N LYS A 6 -7.01 -2.47 -9.40
CA LYS A 6 -6.44 -3.69 -8.83
C LYS A 6 -6.21 -3.60 -7.32
N VAL A 7 -5.60 -2.49 -6.87
CA VAL A 7 -5.31 -2.26 -5.46
C VAL A 7 -6.61 -2.15 -4.66
N TYR A 8 -7.61 -1.41 -5.16
CA TYR A 8 -8.90 -1.33 -4.50
C TYR A 8 -9.58 -2.70 -4.42
N ASP A 9 -9.67 -3.43 -5.52
CA ASP A 9 -10.34 -4.73 -5.58
C ASP A 9 -9.68 -5.72 -4.61
N GLN A 10 -8.35 -5.79 -4.58
CA GLN A 10 -7.61 -6.67 -3.66
C GLN A 10 -7.83 -6.30 -2.18
N LEU A 11 -7.91 -5.01 -1.85
CA LEU A 11 -8.23 -4.60 -0.48
C LEU A 11 -9.70 -4.90 -0.14
N HIS A 12 -10.61 -4.69 -1.09
CA HIS A 12 -12.05 -4.80 -0.86
C HIS A 12 -12.51 -6.26 -0.74
N GLU A 13 -12.04 -7.13 -1.64
CA GLU A 13 -12.33 -8.57 -1.62
C GLU A 13 -11.88 -9.24 -0.32
N HIS A 14 -10.84 -8.69 0.32
CA HIS A 14 -10.32 -9.14 1.61
C HIS A 14 -10.83 -8.34 2.81
N SER A 15 -11.86 -7.51 2.63
CA SER A 15 -12.49 -6.71 3.71
C SER A 15 -11.52 -5.78 4.46
N LEU A 16 -10.42 -5.36 3.80
CA LEU A 16 -9.46 -4.39 4.34
C LEU A 16 -9.92 -2.93 4.10
N VAL A 17 -10.79 -2.75 3.10
CA VAL A 17 -11.50 -1.50 2.80
C VAL A 17 -12.95 -1.82 2.45
N GLU A 18 -13.90 -1.13 3.05
CA GLU A 18 -15.32 -1.44 2.89
C GLU A 18 -15.91 -0.76 1.65
N THR A 19 -15.44 0.44 1.31
CA THR A 19 -16.03 1.23 0.22
C THR A 19 -14.98 1.99 -0.60
N ALA A 20 -15.34 2.31 -1.83
CA ALA A 20 -14.54 3.19 -2.69
C ALA A 20 -14.40 4.62 -2.12
N GLU A 21 -15.34 5.07 -1.28
CA GLU A 21 -15.24 6.34 -0.55
C GLU A 21 -14.14 6.26 0.50
N GLU A 22 -14.14 5.21 1.34
CA GLU A 22 -13.09 4.97 2.33
C GLU A 22 -11.72 4.87 1.65
N PHE A 23 -11.63 4.10 0.56
CA PHE A 23 -10.41 4.00 -0.23
C PHE A 23 -9.92 5.37 -0.72
N SER A 24 -10.82 6.18 -1.26
CA SER A 24 -10.47 7.51 -1.78
C SER A 24 -9.95 8.43 -0.68
N ARG A 25 -10.56 8.43 0.51
CA ARG A 25 -10.23 9.38 1.59
C ARG A 25 -9.06 8.91 2.43
N ASP A 26 -9.12 7.68 2.91
CA ASP A 26 -8.26 7.21 4.00
C ASP A 26 -6.96 6.60 3.46
N TRP A 27 -7.00 6.07 2.24
CA TRP A 27 -5.83 5.49 1.57
C TRP A 27 -5.21 6.48 0.58
N CYS A 28 -6.04 7.13 -0.23
CA CYS A 28 -5.57 7.97 -1.33
C CYS A 28 -5.46 9.47 -0.98
N TRP A 29 -6.05 9.91 0.13
CA TRP A 29 -6.16 11.33 0.54
C TRP A 29 -6.78 12.21 -0.55
N ARG A 30 -7.89 11.74 -1.10
CA ARG A 30 -8.69 12.41 -2.13
C ARG A 30 -10.13 12.61 -1.67
N SER A 31 -10.91 13.30 -2.49
CA SER A 31 -12.34 13.47 -2.25
C SER A 31 -13.07 12.12 -2.34
N LYS A 32 -14.20 11.97 -1.65
CA LYS A 32 -15.01 10.74 -1.63
C LYS A 32 -15.37 10.16 -3.00
N SER A 33 -15.50 11.00 -4.02
CA SER A 33 -15.87 10.61 -5.38
C SER A 33 -14.67 10.28 -6.28
N TRP A 34 -13.44 10.45 -5.79
CA TRP A 34 -12.24 10.39 -6.62
C TRP A 34 -12.10 9.04 -7.33
N PHE A 35 -12.26 7.91 -6.63
CA PHE A 35 -12.16 6.59 -7.24
C PHE A 35 -13.16 6.41 -8.40
N ALA A 36 -14.43 6.78 -8.20
CA ALA A 36 -15.45 6.68 -9.23
C ALA A 36 -15.13 7.56 -10.45
N VAL A 37 -14.62 8.78 -10.22
CA VAL A 37 -14.19 9.68 -11.30
C VAL A 37 -13.01 9.09 -12.07
N GLN A 38 -11.98 8.55 -11.38
CA GLN A 38 -10.84 7.91 -12.04
C GLN A 38 -11.26 6.68 -12.84
N LYS A 39 -12.05 5.78 -12.24
CA LYS A 39 -12.58 4.58 -12.90
C LYS A 39 -13.34 4.93 -14.18
N ASN A 40 -14.26 5.90 -14.11
CA ASN A 40 -15.05 6.32 -15.28
C ASN A 40 -14.18 6.85 -16.42
N LYS A 41 -13.13 7.62 -16.11
CA LYS A 41 -12.22 8.17 -17.12
C LYS A 41 -11.03 7.26 -17.46
N LYS A 42 -11.00 6.03 -16.93
CA LYS A 42 -9.86 5.09 -17.03
C LYS A 42 -8.53 5.70 -16.55
N GLY A 43 -8.60 6.57 -15.54
CA GLY A 43 -7.44 7.16 -14.88
C GLY A 43 -6.83 6.21 -13.85
N ASP A 44 -5.52 6.30 -13.69
CA ASP A 44 -4.77 5.54 -12.68
C ASP A 44 -4.25 6.46 -11.56
N PHE A 45 -3.48 5.89 -10.63
CA PHE A 45 -2.75 6.67 -9.65
C PHE A 45 -1.85 7.71 -10.31
N SER A 46 -1.97 8.97 -9.84
CA SER A 46 -0.84 9.90 -9.93
C SER A 46 0.18 9.54 -8.85
N ILE A 47 1.47 9.81 -9.08
CA ILE A 47 2.57 9.59 -8.12
C ILE A 47 2.23 9.95 -6.67
N PRO A 48 1.79 11.19 -6.33
CA PRO A 48 1.52 11.54 -4.94
C PRO A 48 0.40 10.69 -4.32
N VAL A 49 -0.53 10.18 -5.12
CA VAL A 49 -1.61 9.32 -4.62
C VAL A 49 -1.11 7.89 -4.39
N ALA A 50 -0.28 7.36 -5.28
CA ALA A 50 0.37 6.07 -5.05
C ALA A 50 1.23 6.11 -3.78
N ILE A 51 1.97 7.20 -3.53
CA ILE A 51 2.75 7.40 -2.30
C ILE A 51 1.83 7.44 -1.06
N ASN A 52 0.72 8.19 -1.11
CA ASN A 52 -0.22 8.24 0.01
C ASN A 52 -0.81 6.85 0.31
N CYS A 53 -1.20 6.12 -0.74
CA CYS A 53 -1.74 4.77 -0.61
C CYS A 53 -0.68 3.81 -0.02
N LEU A 54 0.56 3.90 -0.48
CA LEU A 54 1.67 3.11 0.04
C LEU A 54 1.91 3.39 1.54
N ASN A 55 1.89 4.66 1.95
CA ASN A 55 2.03 5.02 3.35
C ASN A 55 0.89 4.45 4.21
N ALA A 56 -0.36 4.52 3.74
CA ALA A 56 -1.51 3.93 4.42
C ALA A 56 -1.35 2.40 4.58
N VAL A 57 -0.87 1.72 3.52
CA VAL A 57 -0.56 0.28 3.56
C VAL A 57 0.52 -0.01 4.61
N LYS A 58 1.64 0.73 4.61
CA LYS A 58 2.73 0.55 5.59
C LYS A 58 2.24 0.71 7.04
N VAL A 59 1.41 1.71 7.30
CA VAL A 59 0.79 1.91 8.62
C VAL A 59 -0.09 0.72 9.00
N LYS A 60 -0.95 0.25 8.09
CA LYS A 60 -1.85 -0.88 8.36
C LYS A 60 -1.09 -2.19 8.59
N ILE A 61 0.01 -2.44 7.86
CA ILE A 61 0.92 -3.57 8.11
C ILE A 61 1.50 -3.50 9.52
N ALA A 62 2.03 -2.33 9.92
CA ALA A 62 2.57 -2.13 11.27
C ALA A 62 1.50 -2.40 12.36
N MET A 63 0.28 -1.89 12.16
CA MET A 63 -0.84 -2.15 13.07
C MET A 63 -1.23 -3.63 13.10
N ALA A 64 -1.23 -4.33 11.96
CA ALA A 64 -1.53 -5.76 11.89
C ALA A 64 -0.47 -6.58 12.65
N HIS A 65 0.81 -6.25 12.53
CA HIS A 65 1.87 -6.87 13.35
C HIS A 65 1.70 -6.63 14.85
N LEU A 66 1.25 -5.44 15.25
CA LEU A 66 0.92 -5.17 16.67
C LEU A 66 -0.26 -6.02 17.14
N LYS A 67 -1.31 -6.15 16.31
CA LYS A 67 -2.48 -7.00 16.59
C LYS A 67 -2.12 -8.48 16.64
N ARG A 68 -1.15 -8.94 15.83
CA ARG A 68 -0.65 -10.33 15.81
C ARG A 68 -0.20 -10.81 17.18
N LYS A 69 0.37 -9.92 18.01
CA LYS A 69 0.77 -10.25 19.39
C LYS A 69 -0.41 -10.66 20.28
N LYS A 70 -1.63 -10.22 19.96
CA LYS A 70 -2.86 -10.52 20.71
C LYS A 70 -3.74 -11.57 20.03
N LEU A 71 -3.85 -11.52 18.71
CA LEU A 71 -4.76 -12.35 17.92
C LEU A 71 -4.08 -13.54 17.25
N GLY A 72 -2.76 -13.69 17.41
CA GLY A 72 -1.97 -14.75 16.79
C GLY A 72 -2.12 -14.72 15.27
N ASN A 73 -2.26 -15.91 14.68
CA ASN A 73 -2.23 -16.09 13.23
C ASN A 73 -3.49 -15.59 12.50
N LEU A 74 -4.52 -15.14 13.24
CA LEU A 74 -5.77 -14.63 12.63
C LEU A 74 -5.56 -13.40 11.74
N VAL A 75 -4.46 -12.67 11.92
CA VAL A 75 -4.12 -11.48 11.12
C VAL A 75 -3.10 -11.77 10.03
N ASP A 76 -2.64 -13.02 9.89
CA ASP A 76 -1.58 -13.36 8.93
C ASP A 76 -2.06 -13.21 7.47
N SER A 77 -3.36 -13.46 7.22
CA SER A 77 -3.98 -13.18 5.91
C SER A 77 -3.91 -11.69 5.57
N ASP A 78 -4.26 -10.82 6.51
CA ASP A 78 -4.28 -9.38 6.30
C ASP A 78 -2.87 -8.86 6.03
N ILE A 79 -1.89 -9.33 6.81
CA ILE A 79 -0.47 -8.99 6.61
C ILE A 79 -0.02 -9.41 5.21
N ARG A 80 -0.39 -10.61 4.75
CA ARG A 80 -0.04 -11.09 3.41
C ARG A 80 -0.63 -10.20 2.32
N ILE A 81 -1.93 -9.95 2.35
CA ILE A 81 -2.61 -9.14 1.31
C ILE A 81 -2.08 -7.71 1.30
N LEU A 82 -1.90 -7.10 2.47
CA LEU A 82 -1.30 -5.76 2.56
C LEU A 82 0.14 -5.73 2.03
N SER A 83 0.91 -6.80 2.23
CA SER A 83 2.28 -6.90 1.70
C SER A 83 2.30 -7.04 0.19
N GLU A 84 1.37 -7.79 -0.40
CA GLU A 84 1.19 -7.89 -1.85
C GLU A 84 0.82 -6.52 -2.45
N VAL A 85 -0.12 -5.81 -1.83
CA VAL A 85 -0.50 -4.44 -2.23
C VAL A 85 0.68 -3.47 -2.11
N ARG A 86 1.47 -3.58 -1.04
CA ARG A 86 2.70 -2.80 -0.86
C ARG A 86 3.65 -3.01 -2.05
N SER A 87 3.93 -4.27 -2.40
CA SER A 87 4.83 -4.61 -3.51
C SER A 87 4.33 -4.06 -4.84
N MET A 88 3.02 -4.15 -5.14
CA MET A 88 2.44 -3.56 -6.36
C MET A 88 2.67 -2.04 -6.44
N LEU A 89 2.52 -1.32 -5.33
CA LEU A 89 2.71 0.13 -5.27
C LEU A 89 4.20 0.52 -5.34
N GLU A 90 5.07 -0.25 -4.67
CA GLU A 90 6.51 -0.04 -4.69
C GLU A 90 7.10 -0.27 -6.08
N GLU A 91 6.70 -1.37 -6.75
CA GLU A 91 7.08 -1.67 -8.14
C GLU A 91 6.65 -0.54 -9.08
N HIS A 92 5.39 -0.10 -8.99
CA HIS A 92 4.89 1.02 -9.79
C HIS A 92 5.70 2.32 -9.59
N LEU A 93 6.03 2.65 -8.34
CA LEU A 93 6.79 3.86 -8.01
C LEU A 93 8.28 3.75 -8.41
N LEU A 94 8.85 2.55 -8.32
CA LEU A 94 10.23 2.25 -8.72
C LEU A 94 10.39 2.31 -10.25
N GLU A 95 9.56 1.57 -10.97
CA GLU A 95 9.64 1.44 -12.43
C GLU A 95 9.38 2.76 -13.16
N GLN A 96 8.42 3.56 -12.69
CA GLN A 96 8.01 4.75 -13.41
C GLN A 96 8.80 6.01 -13.03
N HIS A 97 9.41 6.07 -11.84
CA HIS A 97 9.95 7.34 -11.32
C HIS A 97 11.36 7.30 -10.72
N ARG A 98 12.02 6.13 -10.62
CA ARG A 98 13.37 6.00 -10.01
C ARG A 98 13.50 6.71 -8.65
N ILE A 99 12.42 6.76 -7.86
CA ILE A 99 12.43 7.45 -6.58
C ILE A 99 13.11 6.53 -5.55
N ALA A 100 14.42 6.69 -5.40
CA ALA A 100 15.24 5.92 -4.45
C ALA A 100 14.78 6.05 -2.98
N ALA A 101 14.01 7.10 -2.64
CA ALA A 101 13.47 7.30 -1.29
C ALA A 101 12.33 6.34 -0.91
N VAL A 102 11.77 5.59 -1.87
CA VAL A 102 10.68 4.62 -1.64
C VAL A 102 11.22 3.19 -1.48
N ALA A 103 12.40 2.90 -2.05
CA ALA A 103 13.14 1.70 -1.74
C ALA A 103 13.64 1.81 -0.29
N GLU A 104 13.04 1.06 0.63
CA GLU A 104 13.67 0.85 1.93
C GLU A 104 15.09 0.36 1.66
N THR A 105 16.05 1.15 2.13
CA THR A 105 17.48 0.90 1.94
C THR A 105 17.84 -0.34 2.75
N GLU A 106 17.64 -1.52 2.19
CA GLU A 106 18.37 -2.71 2.58
C GLU A 106 19.85 -2.38 2.35
N THR A 107 20.55 -1.98 3.43
CA THR A 107 22.01 -1.95 3.66
C THR A 107 22.55 -0.65 4.30
N VAL A 108 22.09 -0.32 5.51
CA VAL A 108 22.96 0.36 6.50
C VAL A 108 23.41 -0.61 7.61
N VAL A 109 22.70 -1.72 7.83
CA VAL A 109 23.07 -2.73 8.84
C VAL A 109 24.29 -3.57 8.42
N ALA A 110 24.46 -3.85 7.11
CA ALA A 110 25.59 -4.64 6.62
C ALA A 110 26.96 -3.93 6.78
N LYS A 111 26.99 -2.60 6.95
CA LYS A 111 28.23 -1.84 7.16
C LYS A 111 28.62 -1.70 8.64
N MET A 112 27.75 -2.09 9.57
CA MET A 112 28.06 -2.03 11.02
C MET A 112 28.55 -3.36 11.61
N LEU A 113 28.39 -4.48 10.89
CA LEU A 113 28.80 -5.82 11.37
C LEU A 113 30.06 -6.36 10.67
N GLY A 114 30.70 -5.56 9.81
CA GLY A 114 31.88 -5.94 9.04
C GLY A 114 33.21 -5.41 9.56
N ASN A 115 33.32 -5.08 10.84
CA ASN A 115 34.60 -4.78 11.50
C ASN A 115 34.64 -5.46 12.88
N GLN A 116 34.87 -6.78 12.87
CA GLN A 116 35.56 -7.50 13.95
C GLN A 116 36.56 -8.45 13.31
#